data_AF-A0A532VFS4-F1
#
_entry.id   AF-A0A532VFS4-F1
#
_cell.length_a   1.000
_cell.length_b   1.000
_cell.length_c   1.000
_cell.angle_alpha   90.00
_cell.angle_beta   90.00
_cell.angle_gamma   90.00
#
_symmetry.space_group_name_H-M   'P 1'
#
loop_
_entity.id
_entity.type
_entity.pdbx_description
1 polymer ?
#
loop_
_entity_poly.entity_id
_entity_poly.type
_entity_poly.pdbx_seq_one_letter_code
_entity_poly.pdbx_strand_id
1 'polypeptide(L)'
;MMISVYYRQEDEWILQKVDEICVRQRKSRSAVILSILERYFERGKKMGQIFRDMGLISEKQLEDTLKLQEIDKQRKKIGQMLREEGIISERHIQRALTLQRK
;
A
#
# COMPACT_ATOMS: atom_id res chain seq x y z
N MET A 1 13.15 -12.74 -3.15
CA MET A 1 13.51 -12.14 -4.46
C MET A 1 14.63 -11.14 -4.23
N MET A 2 15.70 -11.18 -5.01
CA MET A 2 16.81 -10.22 -4.92
C MET A 2 16.65 -9.20 -6.06
N ILE A 3 16.64 -7.91 -5.74
CA ILE A 3 16.62 -6.81 -6.71
C ILE A 3 17.89 -5.99 -6.50
N SER A 4 18.63 -5.76 -7.58
CA SER A 4 19.75 -4.82 -7.61
C SER A 4 19.26 -3.50 -8.21
N VAL A 5 19.56 -2.39 -7.52
CA VAL A 5 19.28 -1.03 -8.02
C VAL A 5 20.63 -0.37 -8.30
N TYR A 6 20.86 0.00 -9.55
CA TYR A 6 22.07 0.71 -9.97
C TYR A 6 21.79 2.22 -9.98
N TYR A 7 22.71 3.00 -9.43
CA TYR A 7 22.63 4.45 -9.36
C TYR A 7 23.97 5.05 -9.78
N ARG A 8 23.92 6.26 -10.35
CA ARG A 8 25.09 7.01 -10.83
C ARG A 8 25.56 7.98 -9.74
N GLN A 9 26.74 8.59 -9.96
CA GLN A 9 27.28 9.59 -9.04
C GLN A 9 26.32 10.78 -8.85
N GLU A 10 25.59 11.15 -9.90
CA GLU A 10 24.55 12.18 -9.88
C GLU A 10 23.35 11.84 -8.98
N ASP A 11 23.17 10.59 -8.57
CA ASP A 11 22.10 10.14 -7.67
C ASP A 11 22.55 10.10 -6.18
N GLU A 12 23.82 10.45 -5.87
CA GLU A 12 24.34 10.35 -4.51
C GLU A 12 23.52 11.17 -3.50
N TRP A 13 23.03 12.34 -3.92
CA TRP A 13 22.22 13.22 -3.07
C TRP A 13 20.93 12.56 -2.59
N ILE A 14 20.26 11.72 -3.40
CA ILE A 14 19.02 11.06 -3.00
C ILE A 14 19.31 9.90 -2.05
N LEU A 15 20.45 9.22 -2.21
CA LEU A 15 20.87 8.17 -1.28
C LEU A 15 21.24 8.73 0.09
N GLN A 16 21.87 9.90 0.15
CA GLN A 16 22.10 10.59 1.42
C GLN A 16 20.78 10.88 2.16
N LYS A 17 19.74 11.30 1.43
CA LYS A 17 18.39 11.48 2.01
C LYS A 17 17.77 10.16 2.50
N VAL A 18 17.98 9.06 1.77
CA VAL A 18 17.55 7.73 2.22
C VAL A 18 18.26 7.34 3.51
N ASP A 19 19.57 7.61 3.64
CA ASP A 19 20.37 7.29 4.82
C ASP A 19 19.93 8.08 6.06
N GLU A 20 19.65 9.37 5.91
CA GLU A 20 19.05 10.19 6.98
C GLU A 20 17.75 9.54 7.52
N ILE A 21 16.91 9.03 6.62
CA ILE A 21 15.66 8.35 6.99
C ILE A 21 15.93 7.00 7.66
N CYS A 22 16.92 6.24 7.18
CA CYS A 22 17.32 4.95 7.76
C CYS A 22 17.69 5.11 9.24
N VAL A 23 18.53 6.10 9.56
CA VAL A 23 18.94 6.40 10.94
C VAL A 23 17.73 6.80 11.79
N ARG A 24 16.92 7.74 11.30
CA ARG A 24 15.76 8.25 12.04
C ARG A 24 14.71 7.17 12.34
N GLN A 25 14.46 6.27 11.38
CA GLN A 25 13.42 5.24 11.51
C GLN A 25 13.96 3.90 12.01
N ARG A 26 15.28 3.76 12.22
CA ARG A 26 15.96 2.48 12.52
C ARG A 26 15.54 1.37 11.54
N LYS A 27 15.61 1.67 10.24
CA LYS A 27 15.25 0.76 9.14
C LYS A 27 16.43 0.56 8.20
N SER A 28 16.46 -0.59 7.53
CA SER A 28 17.42 -0.83 6.45
C SER A 28 17.12 0.06 5.24
N ARG A 29 18.15 0.34 4.43
CA ARG A 29 18.02 1.08 3.16
C ARG A 29 16.93 0.48 2.28
N SER A 30 16.93 -0.84 2.10
CA SER A 30 15.92 -1.54 1.30
C SER A 30 14.51 -1.29 1.83
N ALA A 31 14.29 -1.35 3.14
CA ALA A 31 12.98 -1.09 3.73
C ALA A 31 12.54 0.37 3.53
N VAL A 32 13.46 1.33 3.63
CA VAL A 32 13.16 2.75 3.36
C VAL A 32 12.81 2.96 1.89
N ILE A 33 13.64 2.47 0.97
CA ILE A 33 13.41 2.58 -0.49
C ILE A 33 12.06 1.96 -0.86
N LEU A 34 11.78 0.74 -0.40
CA LEU A 34 10.49 0.09 -0.64
C LEU A 34 9.33 0.94 -0.10
N SER A 35 9.46 1.49 1.11
CA SER A 35 8.41 2.34 1.67
C SER A 35 8.18 3.66 0.91
N ILE A 36 9.21 4.17 0.23
CA ILE A 36 9.11 5.35 -0.63
C ILE A 36 8.42 4.96 -1.93
N LEU A 37 8.82 3.85 -2.55
CA LEU A 37 8.21 3.33 -3.78
C LEU A 37 6.73 2.99 -3.57
N GLU A 38 6.39 2.28 -2.50
CA GLU A 38 5.00 1.96 -2.14
C GLU A 38 4.17 3.25 -2.01
N ARG A 39 4.67 4.26 -1.30
CA ARG A 39 3.96 5.54 -1.20
C ARG A 39 3.84 6.24 -2.54
N TYR A 40 4.88 6.20 -3.38
CA TYR A 40 4.87 6.81 -4.70
C TYR A 40 3.79 6.19 -5.60
N PHE A 41 3.72 4.85 -5.67
CA PHE A 41 2.78 4.14 -6.54
C PHE A 41 1.35 4.14 -6.00
N GLU A 42 1.16 4.12 -4.69
CA GLU A 42 -0.18 4.01 -4.08
C GLU A 42 -0.84 5.37 -3.80
N ARG A 43 -0.09 6.48 -3.95
CA ARG A 43 -0.61 7.83 -3.69
C ARG A 43 -1.83 8.13 -4.54
N GLY A 44 -2.93 8.49 -3.87
CA GLY A 44 -4.18 8.91 -4.53
C GLY A 44 -5.09 7.75 -4.93
N LYS A 45 -4.68 6.49 -4.76
CA LYS A 45 -5.53 5.33 -5.00
C LYS A 45 -6.62 5.18 -3.92
N LYS A 46 -7.75 4.59 -4.32
CA LYS A 46 -8.81 4.18 -3.39
C LYS A 46 -8.42 2.89 -2.68
N MET A 47 -8.94 2.66 -1.47
CA MET A 47 -8.61 1.45 -0.68
C MET A 47 -8.78 0.14 -1.45
N GLY A 48 -9.85 0.00 -2.24
CA GLY A 48 -10.07 -1.20 -3.05
C GLY A 48 -8.93 -1.45 -4.07
N GLN A 49 -8.43 -0.39 -4.70
CA GLN A 49 -7.30 -0.48 -5.63
C GLN A 49 -6.01 -0.88 -4.89
N ILE A 50 -5.76 -0.30 -3.71
CA ILE A 50 -4.59 -0.64 -2.89
C ILE A 50 -4.65 -2.12 -2.47
N PHE A 51 -5.80 -2.64 -2.05
CA PHE A 51 -5.95 -4.07 -1.70
C PHE A 51 -5.67 -5.00 -2.89
N ARG A 52 -6.13 -4.61 -4.08
CA ARG A 52 -5.85 -5.37 -5.30
C ARG A 52 -4.37 -5.35 -5.65
N ASP A 53 -3.73 -4.17 -5.58
CA ASP A 53 -2.31 -4.03 -5.94
C ASP A 53 -1.40 -4.73 -4.92
N MET A 54 -1.86 -4.87 -3.66
CA MET A 54 -1.24 -5.75 -2.65
C MET A 54 -1.49 -7.26 -2.88
N GLY A 55 -2.26 -7.63 -3.91
CA GLY A 55 -2.62 -9.02 -4.21
C GLY A 55 -3.59 -9.67 -3.21
N LEU A 56 -4.27 -8.87 -2.38
CA LEU A 56 -5.20 -9.37 -1.37
C LEU A 56 -6.58 -9.72 -1.94
N ILE A 57 -6.96 -9.06 -3.03
CA ILE A 57 -8.20 -9.29 -3.77
C ILE A 57 -7.93 -9.29 -5.27
N SER A 58 -8.71 -10.05 -6.01
CA SER A 58 -8.74 -9.98 -7.47
C SER A 58 -9.56 -8.77 -7.96
N GLU A 59 -9.42 -8.42 -9.24
CA GLU A 59 -10.28 -7.40 -9.88
C GLU A 59 -11.76 -7.77 -9.75
N LYS A 60 -12.10 -9.04 -10.04
CA LYS A 60 -13.46 -9.55 -9.88
C LYS A 60 -14.00 -9.39 -8.45
N GLN A 61 -13.21 -9.73 -7.43
CA GLN A 61 -13.63 -9.55 -6.04
C GLN A 61 -13.87 -8.07 -5.72
N LEU A 62 -13.00 -7.18 -6.21
CA LEU A 62 -13.19 -5.73 -6.03
C LEU A 62 -14.50 -5.26 -6.68
N GLU A 63 -14.79 -5.66 -7.91
CA GLU A 63 -16.03 -5.32 -8.62
C GLU A 63 -17.27 -5.85 -7.88
N ASP A 64 -17.24 -7.11 -7.45
CA ASP A 64 -18.36 -7.74 -6.75
C ASP A 64 -18.62 -7.05 -5.40
N THR A 65 -17.56 -6.74 -4.63
CA THR A 65 -17.70 -5.98 -3.38
C THR A 65 -18.23 -4.56 -3.61
N LEU A 66 -17.83 -3.89 -4.70
CA LEU A 66 -18.35 -2.55 -5.05
C LEU A 66 -19.84 -2.59 -5.38
N LYS A 67 -20.29 -3.58 -6.17
CA LYS A 67 -21.72 -3.78 -6.47
C LYS A 67 -22.54 -4.01 -5.19
N LEU A 68 -22.02 -4.84 -4.27
CA LEU A 68 -22.64 -5.07 -2.97
C LEU A 68 -22.68 -3.79 -2.12
N GLN A 69 -21.64 -2.96 -2.19
CA GLN A 69 -21.57 -1.69 -1.45
C GLN A 69 -22.60 -0.68 -1.95
N GLU A 70 -22.88 -0.63 -3.25
CA GLU A 70 -23.85 0.30 -3.85
C GLU A 70 -25.29 0.04 -3.36
N ILE A 71 -25.64 -1.24 -3.19
CA ILE A 71 -26.96 -1.65 -2.70
C ILE A 71 -27.04 -1.75 -1.17
N ASP A 72 -25.90 -1.64 -0.47
CA ASP A 72 -25.83 -1.71 0.98
C ASP A 72 -26.40 -0.46 1.63
N LYS A 73 -27.52 -0.64 2.35
CA LYS A 73 -28.20 0.44 3.09
C LYS A 73 -27.35 0.98 4.25
N GLN A 74 -26.40 0.19 4.76
CA GLN A 74 -25.56 0.58 5.88
C GLN A 74 -24.36 1.44 5.46
N ARG A 75 -24.10 1.60 4.16
CA ARG A 75 -22.96 2.33 3.59
C ARG A 75 -21.62 1.88 4.20
N LYS A 76 -21.46 0.57 4.41
CA LYS A 76 -20.22 -0.01 4.93
C LYS A 76 -19.04 0.35 4.02
N LYS A 77 -17.85 0.47 4.62
CA LYS A 77 -16.61 0.68 3.84
C LYS A 77 -16.16 -0.65 3.22
N ILE A 78 -15.57 -0.61 2.03
CA ILE A 78 -15.03 -1.81 1.34
C ILE A 78 -14.16 -2.67 2.27
N GLY A 79 -13.25 -2.04 3.04
CA GLY A 79 -12.39 -2.78 3.96
C GLY A 79 -13.14 -3.49 5.09
N GLN A 80 -14.28 -2.96 5.53
CA GLN A 80 -15.14 -3.62 6.51
C GLN A 80 -15.81 -4.85 5.89
N MET A 81 -16.38 -4.71 4.68
CA MET A 81 -17.06 -5.81 3.97
C MET A 81 -16.10 -6.97 3.71
N LEU A 82 -14.91 -6.68 3.15
CA LEU A 82 -13.89 -7.69 2.88
C LEU A 82 -13.35 -8.37 4.16
N ARG A 83 -13.36 -7.68 5.30
CA ARG A 83 -12.95 -8.26 6.59
C ARG A 83 -14.04 -9.16 7.16
N GLU A 84 -15.30 -8.75 7.06
CA GLU A 84 -16.46 -9.57 7.47
C GLU A 84 -16.54 -10.86 6.64
N GLU A 85 -16.15 -10.82 5.37
CA GLU A 85 -16.03 -11.99 4.48
C GLU A 85 -14.75 -12.83 4.73
N GLY A 86 -13.87 -12.40 5.64
CA GLY A 86 -12.62 -13.11 5.96
C GLY A 86 -11.51 -13.02 4.90
N ILE A 87 -11.70 -12.18 3.87
CA ILE A 87 -10.73 -12.01 2.76
C ILE A 87 -9.52 -11.21 3.21
N ILE A 88 -9.73 -10.19 4.06
CA ILE A 88 -8.64 -9.37 4.60
C ILE A 88 -8.68 -9.31 6.13
N SER A 89 -7.52 -9.03 6.73
CA SER A 89 -7.38 -8.83 8.17
C SER A 89 -7.33 -7.34 8.52
N GLU A 90 -7.51 -7.02 9.81
CA GLU A 90 -7.33 -5.65 10.32
C GLU A 90 -5.92 -5.11 10.00
N ARG A 91 -4.90 -5.98 10.02
CA ARG A 91 -3.52 -5.58 9.66
C ARG A 91 -3.42 -5.11 8.22
N HIS A 92 -4.15 -5.74 7.29
CA HIS A 92 -4.20 -5.31 5.89
C HIS A 92 -4.85 -3.95 5.74
N ILE A 93 -5.93 -3.69 6.48
CA ILE A 93 -6.63 -2.40 6.49
C ILE A 93 -5.70 -1.30 6.98
N GLN A 94 -5.03 -1.50 8.12
CA GLN A 94 -4.09 -0.51 8.68
C GLN A 94 -2.92 -0.23 7.74
N ARG A 95 -2.41 -1.26 7.05
CA ARG A 95 -1.35 -1.11 6.05
C ARG A 95 -1.82 -0.26 4.87
N ALA A 96 -2.97 -0.59 4.28
CA ALA A 96 -3.52 0.15 3.15
C ALA A 96 -3.89 1.60 3.53
N LEU A 97 -4.40 1.85 4.74
CA LEU A 97 -4.63 3.20 5.26
C LEU A 97 -3.33 4.01 5.38
N THR A 98 -2.23 3.37 5.74
CA THR A 98 -0.91 4.03 5.81
C THR A 98 -0.44 4.46 4.42
N LEU A 99 -0.75 3.68 3.38
CA LEU A 99 -0.40 3.97 1.99
C LEU A 99 -1.35 5.01 1.36
N GLN A 100 -2.61 5.02 1.76
CA GLN A 100 -3.62 5.96 1.25
C GLN A 100 -3.42 7.40 1.76
N ARG A 101 -2.84 7.57 2.96
CA ARG A 101 -2.63 8.88 3.57
C ARG A 101 -1.71 9.76 2.71
N LYS A 102 -2.13 11.01 2.49
CA LYS A 102 -1.42 12.02 1.69
C LYS A 102 -0.14 12.52 2.37
#